data_AF-A0A1I0I7V7-F1
#
_entry.id   AF-A0A1I0I7V7-F1
#
_cell.length_a   1.000
_cell.length_b   1.000
_cell.length_c   1.000
_cell.angle_alpha   90.00
_cell.angle_beta   90.00
_cell.angle_gamma   90.00
#
_symmetry.space_group_name_H-M   'P 1'
#
loop_
_entity.id
_entity.type
_entity.pdbx_description
1 polymer ?
#
loop_
_entity_poly.entity_id
_entity_poly.type
_entity_poly.pdbx_seq_one_letter_code
_entity_poly.pdbx_strand_id
1 'polypeptide(L)'
;MGDIIDLTLLADVRRYFQKLLDARGLPYFLQKESTKLFQIEPARVELVLRTALRLRDPELPKPPQQAVDYCRQEIRRELIRRVANAMLQTGL
;
A
#
# COMPACT_ATOMS: atom_id res chain seq x y z
N MET A 1 -6.62 -12.40 17.99
CA MET A 1 -6.32 -13.14 16.75
C MET A 1 -4.85 -12.95 16.45
N GLY A 2 -4.10 -14.02 16.15
CA GLY A 2 -2.74 -13.87 15.65
C GLY A 2 -2.80 -13.35 14.21
N ASP A 3 -2.13 -12.24 13.93
CA ASP A 3 -1.99 -11.75 12.57
C ASP A 3 -1.20 -12.78 11.76
N ILE A 4 -1.82 -13.43 10.79
CA ILE A 4 -1.09 -14.29 9.85
C ILE A 4 -0.31 -13.37 8.93
N ILE A 5 1.02 -13.37 9.07
CA ILE A 5 1.92 -12.57 8.26
C ILE A 5 2.66 -13.48 7.29
N ASP A 6 2.40 -13.29 5.99
CA ASP A 6 3.24 -13.84 4.91
C ASP A 6 4.37 -12.83 4.64
N LEU A 7 5.57 -13.11 5.14
CA LEU A 7 6.73 -12.23 5.03
C LEU A 7 7.18 -12.03 3.59
N THR A 8 7.03 -13.05 2.74
CA THR A 8 7.37 -12.97 1.32
C THR A 8 6.41 -12.04 0.61
N LEU A 9 5.09 -12.23 0.81
CA LEU A 9 4.08 -11.34 0.26
C LEU A 9 4.29 -9.89 0.72
N LEU A 10 4.59 -9.69 2.00
CA LEU A 10 4.84 -8.35 2.54
C LEU A 10 6.05 -7.69 1.87
N ALA A 11 7.13 -8.43 1.64
CA ALA A 11 8.32 -7.93 0.96
C ALA A 11 8.01 -7.53 -0.49
N ASP A 12 7.28 -8.36 -1.22
CA ASP A 12 6.88 -8.09 -2.61
C ASP A 12 5.98 -6.87 -2.71
N VAL A 13 4.98 -6.78 -1.82
CA VAL A 13 4.06 -5.64 -1.72
C VAL A 13 4.82 -4.35 -1.41
N ARG A 14 5.72 -4.36 -0.42
CA ARG A 14 6.54 -3.19 -0.06
C ARG A 14 7.44 -2.75 -1.20
N ARG A 15 8.08 -3.71 -1.89
CA ARG A 15 8.95 -3.43 -3.04
C ARG A 15 8.16 -2.79 -4.19
N TYR A 16 7.01 -3.34 -4.54
CA TYR A 16 6.18 -2.79 -5.61
C TYR A 16 5.61 -1.42 -5.22
N PHE A 17 5.13 -1.27 -3.99
CA PHE A 17 4.64 0.00 -3.46
C PHE A 17 5.70 1.10 -3.56
N GLN A 18 6.93 0.83 -3.11
CA GLN A 18 8.02 1.81 -3.17
C GLN A 18 8.35 2.20 -4.61
N LYS A 19 8.46 1.24 -5.53
CA LYS A 19 8.66 1.53 -6.97
C LYS A 19 7.57 2.44 -7.54
N LEU A 20 6.31 2.16 -7.21
CA LEU A 20 5.18 2.95 -7.71
C LEU A 20 5.17 4.36 -7.11
N LEU A 21 5.53 4.48 -5.84
CA LEU A 21 5.68 5.75 -5.16
C LEU A 21 6.81 6.58 -5.76
N ASP A 22 7.96 5.98 -6.05
CA ASP A 22 9.09 6.68 -6.68
C ASP A 22 8.74 7.14 -8.10
N ALA A 23 7.98 6.34 -8.84
CA ALA A 23 7.60 6.65 -10.22
C ALA A 23 6.46 7.67 -10.37
N ARG A 24 5.50 7.71 -9.42
CA ARG A 24 4.26 8.51 -9.53
C ARG A 24 4.08 9.55 -8.43
N GLY A 25 4.88 9.47 -7.37
CA GLY A 25 4.77 10.31 -6.19
C GLY A 25 3.59 9.96 -5.30
N LEU A 26 3.57 10.60 -4.12
CA LEU A 26 2.50 10.47 -3.14
C LEU A 26 1.11 10.90 -3.64
N PRO A 27 0.94 11.98 -4.44
CA PRO A 27 -0.37 12.42 -4.92
C PRO A 27 -1.13 11.36 -5.75
N TYR A 28 -0.41 10.41 -6.35
CA TYR A 28 -1.04 9.31 -7.10
C TYR A 28 -1.93 8.42 -6.23
N PHE A 29 -1.62 8.31 -4.93
CA PHE A 29 -2.36 7.52 -3.95
C PHE A 29 -3.48 8.31 -3.26
N LEU A 30 -3.68 9.58 -3.62
CA LEU A 30 -4.69 10.44 -3.04
C LEU A 30 -5.89 10.57 -3.96
N GLN A 31 -7.07 10.77 -3.36
CA GLN A 31 -8.29 11.11 -4.08
C GLN A 31 -8.19 12.54 -4.60
N LYS A 32 -8.42 12.72 -5.90
CA LYS A 32 -8.35 14.04 -6.55
C LYS A 32 -9.54 14.93 -6.20
N GLU A 33 -10.71 14.34 -5.98
CA GLU A 33 -11.99 15.04 -5.81
C GLU A 33 -12.65 14.68 -4.47
N SER A 34 -11.85 14.63 -3.39
CA SER A 34 -12.41 14.44 -2.06
C SER A 34 -12.59 15.77 -1.34
N THR A 35 -13.71 15.89 -0.62
CA THR A 35 -13.95 16.96 0.37
C THR A 35 -13.01 16.86 1.57
N LYS A 36 -12.38 15.69 1.79
CA LYS A 36 -11.35 15.49 2.82
C LYS A 36 -9.97 15.64 2.19
N LEU A 37 -9.19 16.57 2.75
CA LEU A 37 -7.79 16.75 2.38
C LEU A 37 -7.02 15.43 2.57
N PHE A 38 -6.20 15.09 1.57
CA PHE A 38 -5.29 13.93 1.58
C PHE A 38 -5.96 12.57 1.84
N GLN A 39 -7.21 12.40 1.41
CA GLN A 39 -7.85 11.09 1.48
C GLN A 39 -7.12 10.08 0.58
N ILE A 40 -6.72 8.94 1.17
CA ILE A 40 -6.11 7.84 0.42
C ILE A 40 -7.15 7.21 -0.50
N GLU A 41 -6.80 7.00 -1.77
CA GLU A 41 -7.60 6.32 -2.77
C GLU A 41 -7.51 4.79 -2.57
N PRO A 42 -8.58 4.12 -2.10
CA PRO A 42 -8.54 2.68 -1.81
C PRO A 42 -8.21 1.83 -3.05
N ALA A 43 -8.66 2.25 -4.24
CA ALA A 43 -8.39 1.53 -5.47
C ALA A 43 -6.89 1.48 -5.82
N ARG A 44 -6.11 2.49 -5.40
CA ARG A 44 -4.65 2.50 -5.61
C ARG A 44 -3.92 1.55 -4.67
N VAL A 45 -4.41 1.41 -3.44
CA VAL A 45 -3.91 0.40 -2.50
C VAL A 45 -4.22 -1.00 -3.02
N GLU A 46 -5.44 -1.25 -3.48
CA GLU A 46 -5.82 -2.53 -4.08
C GLU A 46 -5.01 -2.87 -5.34
N LEU A 47 -4.69 -1.87 -6.17
CA LEU A 47 -3.84 -2.05 -7.33
C LEU A 47 -2.44 -2.57 -6.94
N VAL A 48 -1.85 -2.00 -5.88
CA VAL A 48 -0.56 -2.47 -5.34
C VAL A 48 -0.63 -3.93 -4.94
N LEU A 49 -1.64 -4.31 -4.15
CA LEU A 49 -1.81 -5.68 -3.68
C LEU A 49 -2.02 -6.66 -4.82
N ARG A 50 -2.93 -6.35 -5.75
CA ARG A 50 -3.23 -7.20 -6.91
C ARG A 50 -2.02 -7.37 -7.83
N THR A 51 -1.22 -6.31 -8.00
CA THR A 51 -0.03 -6.38 -8.84
C THR A 51 1.06 -7.21 -8.18
N ALA A 52 1.30 -7.02 -6.88
CA ALA A 52 2.24 -7.86 -6.12
C ALA A 52 1.84 -9.34 -6.15
N LEU A 53 0.55 -9.64 -5.97
CA LEU A 53 0.02 -11.01 -6.08
C LEU A 53 0.18 -11.60 -7.49
N ARG A 54 0.05 -10.79 -8.54
CA ARG A 54 0.23 -11.24 -9.93
C ARG A 54 1.70 -11.49 -10.29
N LEU A 55 2.61 -10.69 -9.73
CA LEU A 55 4.05 -10.80 -9.99
C LEU A 55 4.73 -11.86 -9.11
N ARG A 56 3.99 -12.44 -8.17
CA ARG A 56 4.49 -13.50 -7.29
C ARG A 56 4.80 -14.75 -8.10
N ASP A 57 5.79 -15.49 -7.62
CA ASP A 57 6.15 -16.80 -8.16
C ASP A 57 4.91 -17.74 -8.19
N PRO A 58 4.54 -18.28 -9.36
CA PRO A 58 3.40 -19.18 -9.50
C PRO A 58 3.58 -20.51 -8.75
N GLU A 59 4.80 -20.89 -8.37
CA GLU A 59 5.07 -22.11 -7.58
C GLU A 59 4.71 -21.93 -6.09
N LEU A 60 4.57 -20.68 -5.61
CA LEU A 60 4.22 -20.41 -4.22
C LEU A 60 2.71 -20.61 -3.97
N PRO A 61 2.32 -21.18 -2.81
CA PRO A 61 0.92 -21.37 -2.47
C PRO A 61 0.21 -20.02 -2.33
N LYS A 62 -1.05 -19.92 -2.80
CA LYS A 62 -1.84 -18.69 -2.69
C LYS A 62 -1.85 -18.20 -1.22
N PRO A 63 -1.54 -16.91 -0.96
CA PRO A 63 -1.47 -16.43 0.40
C PRO A 63 -2.86 -16.41 1.03
N PRO A 64 -2.97 -16.67 2.34
CA PRO A 64 -4.24 -16.60 3.05
C PRO A 64 -4.79 -15.17 3.03
N GLN A 65 -6.12 -15.05 3.03
CA GLN A 65 -6.78 -13.74 2.97
C GLN A 65 -6.33 -12.79 4.10
N GLN A 66 -6.09 -13.33 5.30
CA GLN A 66 -5.59 -12.57 6.45
C GLN A 66 -4.22 -11.91 6.19
N ALA A 67 -3.32 -12.57 5.45
CA ALA A 67 -2.03 -11.99 5.09
C ALA A 67 -2.17 -10.87 4.06
N VAL A 68 -3.12 -10.99 3.13
CA VAL A 68 -3.46 -9.93 2.18
C VAL A 68 -4.06 -8.72 2.90
N ASP A 69 -4.95 -8.96 3.86
CA ASP A 69 -5.58 -7.92 4.67
C ASP A 69 -4.54 -7.19 5.55
N TYR A 70 -3.59 -7.94 6.13
CA TYR A 70 -2.44 -7.37 6.84
C TYR A 70 -1.62 -6.45 5.92
N CYS A 71 -1.27 -6.92 4.71
CA CYS A 71 -0.54 -6.10 3.73
C CYS A 71 -1.31 -4.83 3.35
N ARG A 72 -2.65 -4.91 3.21
CA ARG A 72 -3.49 -3.73 2.96
C ARG A 72 -3.36 -2.70 4.08
N GLN A 73 -3.45 -3.15 5.34
CA GLN A 73 -3.33 -2.27 6.50
C GLN A 73 -1.94 -1.63 6.57
N GLU A 74 -0.88 -2.40 6.32
CA GLU A 74 0.49 -1.91 6.33
C GLU A 74 0.72 -0.83 5.27
N ILE A 75 0.26 -1.02 4.02
CA ILE A 75 0.36 0.01 2.98
C ILE A 75 -0.43 1.26 3.34
N ARG A 76 -1.64 1.11 3.91
CA ARG A 76 -2.43 2.26 4.36
C ARG A 76 -1.72 3.04 5.47
N ARG A 77 -1.18 2.35 6.48
CA ARG A 77 -0.42 2.98 7.57
C ARG A 77 0.79 3.74 7.04
N GLU A 78 1.52 3.14 6.11
CA GLU A 78 2.68 3.77 5.50
C GLU A 78 2.31 5.02 4.69
N LEU A 79 1.23 4.95 3.90
CA LEU A 79 0.71 6.11 3.18
C LEU A 79 0.31 7.25 4.13
N ILE A 80 -0.40 6.94 5.23
CA ILE A 80 -0.77 7.92 6.25
C ILE A 80 0.48 8.59 6.84
N ARG A 81 1.50 7.80 7.21
CA ARG A 81 2.76 8.33 7.73
C ARG A 81 3.44 9.28 6.75
N ARG A 82 3.50 8.91 5.47
CA ARG A 82 4.13 9.75 4.43
C ARG A 82 3.34 11.03 4.15
N VAL A 83 2.02 10.96 4.13
CA VAL A 83 1.15 12.14 4.02
C VAL A 83 1.36 13.07 5.20
N ALA A 84 1.32 12.56 6.44
CA ALA A 84 1.54 13.36 7.62
C ALA A 84 2.92 14.04 7.61
N ASN A 85 3.96 13.29 7.25
CA ASN A 85 5.31 13.87 7.13
C ASN A 85 5.40 14.95 6.05
N ALA A 86 4.74 14.75 4.90
CA ALA A 86 4.69 15.76 3.84
C ALA A 86 3.94 17.02 4.30
N MET A 87 2.82 16.86 5.02
CA MET A 87 2.08 17.98 5.59
C MET A 87 2.94 18.81 6.56
N LEU A 88 3.61 18.12 7.50
CA LEU A 88 4.54 18.76 8.45
C LEU A 88 5.67 19.52 7.74
N GLN A 89 6.21 18.98 6.66
CA GLN A 89 7.27 19.65 5.88
C GLN A 89 6.75 20.89 5.14
N THR A 90 5.49 20.88 4.71
CA THR A 90 4.86 22.02 4.01
C THR A 90 4.27 23.07 4.95
N GLY A 91 4.31 22.85 6.27
CA GLY A 91 3.74 23.77 7.26
C GLY A 91 2.21 23.74 7.35
N LEU A 92 1.59 22.64 6.91
CA LEU A 92 0.15 22.35 7.06
C LEU A 92 -0.17 21.59 8.35
#